data_AF-A0A1E3YPW8-F1
#
_entry.id   AF-A0A1E3YPW8-F1
#
_cell.length_a   1.000
_cell.length_b   1.000
_cell.length_c   1.000
_cell.angle_alpha   90.00
_cell.angle_beta   90.00
_cell.angle_gamma   90.00
#
_symmetry.space_group_name_H-M   'P 1'
#
loop_
_entity.id
_entity.type
_entity.pdbx_description
1 polymer ?
#
loop_
_entity_poly.entity_id
_entity_poly.type
_entity_poly.pdbx_seq_one_letter_code
_entity_poly.pdbx_strand_id
1 'polypeptide(L)'
;MTTDSPATTASPSIEELQAAHATLSGFIEHLDEQDRDILAHCFAARDKLTEPCMGDYVLFPTGELERFSNDQRAGLQTSPSGSFYLSRSGYGSLSCGALNPSTPRDALRSTDIRLPGKFWFFHHCVAGPGRGVYFEIPCRVFTTSASYTGFLGTTFSSPEIQALKAHLRALMSATKPGS
;
A
#
# COMPACT_ATOMS: atom_id res chain seq x y z
N MET A 1 21.77 -37.59 -5.33
CA MET A 1 21.30 -36.32 -5.90
C MET A 1 19.85 -36.16 -5.50
N THR A 2 19.60 -35.53 -4.36
CA THR A 2 18.27 -35.24 -3.82
C THR A 2 17.93 -33.80 -4.21
N THR A 3 16.89 -33.63 -5.01
CA THR A 3 16.36 -32.30 -5.37
C THR A 3 15.39 -31.87 -4.28
N ASP A 4 15.80 -30.92 -3.44
CA ASP A 4 14.89 -30.19 -2.56
C ASP A 4 14.07 -29.20 -3.40
N SER A 5 12.75 -29.37 -3.40
CA SER A 5 11.81 -28.35 -3.86
C SER A 5 11.79 -27.19 -2.86
N PRO A 6 11.76 -25.92 -3.30
CA PRO A 6 11.62 -24.80 -2.39
C PRO A 6 10.23 -24.80 -1.76
N ALA A 7 10.21 -24.61 -0.44
CA ALA A 7 9.01 -24.49 0.37
C ALA A 7 8.07 -23.41 -0.21
N THR A 8 6.84 -23.81 -0.50
CA THR A 8 5.74 -22.89 -0.79
C THR A 8 5.39 -22.20 0.52
N THR A 9 5.80 -20.94 0.69
CA THR A 9 5.29 -20.10 1.76
C THR A 9 3.81 -19.88 1.49
N ALA A 10 2.96 -20.56 2.25
CA ALA A 10 1.51 -20.41 2.16
C ALA A 10 1.13 -18.94 2.41
N SER A 11 0.25 -18.40 1.57
CA SER A 11 -0.35 -17.09 1.81
C SER A 11 -1.04 -17.09 3.17
N PRO A 12 -0.87 -16.05 4.00
CA PRO A 12 -1.45 -16.02 5.34
C PRO A 12 -2.97 -16.09 5.25
N SER A 13 -3.54 -16.86 6.17
CA SER A 13 -4.98 -16.99 6.36
C SER A 13 -5.59 -15.64 6.79
N ILE A 14 -6.88 -15.47 6.53
CA ILE A 14 -7.62 -14.25 6.92
C ILE A 14 -7.54 -14.01 8.44
N GLU A 15 -7.50 -15.07 9.24
CA GLU A 15 -7.36 -15.00 10.70
C GLU A 15 -5.98 -14.47 11.12
N GLU A 16 -4.91 -14.81 10.40
CA GLU A 16 -3.57 -14.28 10.65
C GLU A 16 -3.44 -12.80 10.26
N LEU A 17 -4.14 -12.40 9.18
CA LEU A 17 -4.24 -10.98 8.78
C LEU A 17 -5.04 -10.16 9.80
N GLN A 18 -6.09 -10.73 10.37
CA GLN A 18 -6.89 -10.12 11.44
C GLN A 18 -6.12 -10.03 12.77
N ALA A 19 -5.36 -11.08 13.13
CA ALA A 19 -4.54 -11.09 14.34
C ALA A 19 -3.40 -10.06 14.30
N ALA A 20 -2.80 -9.82 13.12
CA ALA A 20 -1.83 -8.74 12.94
C ALA A 20 -2.47 -7.34 13.02
N HIS A 21 -3.76 -7.20 12.70
CA HIS A 21 -4.50 -5.93 12.66
C HIS A 21 -5.26 -5.56 13.94
N ALA A 22 -5.38 -6.47 14.91
CA ALA A 22 -6.06 -6.22 16.19
C ALA A 22 -5.42 -5.09 17.05
N THR A 23 -4.27 -4.54 16.63
CA THR A 23 -3.59 -3.43 17.31
C THR A 23 -4.00 -2.04 16.77
N LEU A 24 -4.76 -1.95 15.66
CA LEU A 24 -5.28 -0.68 15.11
C LEU A 24 -6.81 -0.72 15.03
N SER A 25 -7.44 -0.66 16.20
CA SER A 25 -8.89 -0.61 16.38
C SER A 25 -9.50 0.66 15.76
N GLY A 26 -10.35 0.51 14.75
CA GLY A 26 -11.23 1.62 14.31
C GLY A 26 -11.98 1.53 12.97
N PHE A 27 -11.71 0.56 12.07
CA PHE A 27 -12.28 0.61 10.70
C PHE A 27 -13.04 -0.64 10.23
N ILE A 28 -13.28 -1.63 11.10
CA ILE A 28 -14.00 -2.87 10.74
C ILE A 28 -15.44 -2.79 11.26
N GLU A 29 -16.18 -1.75 10.89
CA GLU A 29 -17.64 -1.76 11.10
C GLU A 29 -18.30 -2.08 9.76
N HIS A 30 -19.04 -3.21 9.72
CA HIS A 30 -19.93 -3.67 8.64
C HIS A 30 -19.31 -4.43 7.44
N LEU A 31 -18.38 -5.37 7.67
CA LEU A 31 -18.08 -6.40 6.66
C LEU A 31 -19.02 -7.60 6.82
N ASP A 32 -19.94 -7.80 5.89
CA ASP A 32 -20.65 -9.08 5.81
C ASP A 32 -19.81 -10.15 5.10
N GLU A 33 -20.37 -11.36 4.96
CA GLU A 33 -19.66 -12.48 4.35
C GLU A 33 -19.23 -12.19 2.91
N GLN A 34 -20.08 -11.52 2.14
CA GLN A 34 -19.77 -11.19 0.76
C GLN A 34 -18.64 -10.16 0.66
N ASP A 35 -18.62 -9.14 1.53
CA ASP A 35 -17.52 -8.17 1.56
C ASP A 35 -16.20 -8.81 2.02
N ARG A 36 -16.25 -9.75 2.97
CA ARG A 36 -15.06 -10.52 3.38
C ARG A 36 -14.49 -11.33 2.22
N ASP A 37 -15.35 -11.97 1.43
CA ASP A 37 -14.92 -12.68 0.22
C ASP A 37 -14.31 -11.72 -0.80
N ILE A 38 -14.92 -10.55 -1.03
CA ILE A 38 -14.36 -9.53 -1.92
C ILE A 38 -12.98 -9.10 -1.44
N LEU A 39 -12.82 -8.80 -0.14
CA LEU A 39 -11.55 -8.43 0.46
C LEU A 39 -10.48 -9.52 0.27
N ALA A 40 -10.83 -10.78 0.52
CA ALA A 40 -9.94 -11.92 0.33
C ALA A 40 -9.45 -12.03 -1.13
N HIS A 41 -10.35 -11.87 -2.10
CA HIS A 41 -10.00 -11.85 -3.52
C HIS A 41 -9.08 -10.68 -3.87
N CYS A 42 -9.40 -9.46 -3.39
CA CYS A 42 -8.57 -8.28 -3.61
C CYS A 42 -7.16 -8.47 -3.05
N PHE A 43 -7.04 -9.01 -1.84
CA PHE A 43 -5.76 -9.29 -1.20
C PHE A 43 -4.95 -10.32 -2.01
N ALA A 44 -5.55 -11.47 -2.32
CA ALA A 44 -4.86 -12.54 -3.06
C ALA A 44 -4.47 -12.11 -4.49
N ALA A 45 -5.27 -11.27 -5.13
CA ALA A 45 -4.94 -10.73 -6.44
C ALA A 45 -3.79 -9.71 -6.35
N ARG A 46 -3.79 -8.84 -5.34
CA ARG A 46 -2.74 -7.84 -5.14
C ARG A 46 -1.41 -8.46 -4.73
N ASP A 47 -1.42 -9.50 -3.91
CA ASP A 47 -0.17 -10.15 -3.45
C ASP A 47 0.60 -10.83 -4.59
N LYS A 48 -0.08 -11.17 -5.69
CA LYS A 48 0.55 -11.66 -6.92
C LYS A 48 1.25 -10.57 -7.73
N LEU A 49 1.01 -9.30 -7.44
CA LEU A 49 1.63 -8.19 -8.14
C LEU A 49 3.02 -7.92 -7.56
N THR A 50 4.05 -7.99 -8.40
CA THR A 50 5.43 -7.68 -8.02
C THR A 50 5.81 -6.24 -8.36
N GLU A 51 5.27 -5.73 -9.47
CA GLU A 51 5.53 -4.38 -9.96
C GLU A 51 4.94 -3.30 -9.03
N PRO A 52 5.54 -2.10 -8.96
CA PRO A 52 4.96 -1.00 -8.17
C PRO A 52 3.53 -0.70 -8.63
N CYS A 53 2.57 -0.75 -7.71
CA CYS A 53 1.16 -0.57 -7.99
C CYS A 53 0.61 0.69 -7.32
N MET A 54 -0.50 1.21 -7.86
CA MET A 54 -1.27 2.26 -7.18
C MET A 54 -1.62 1.83 -5.75
N GLY A 55 -1.43 2.77 -4.83
CA GLY A 55 -1.61 2.60 -3.39
C GLY A 55 -0.41 2.03 -2.63
N ASP A 56 0.65 1.56 -3.31
CA ASP A 56 1.92 1.22 -2.65
C ASP A 56 2.69 2.49 -2.26
N TYR A 57 3.67 2.35 -1.37
CA TYR A 57 4.43 3.47 -0.82
C TYR A 57 5.76 3.68 -1.53
N VAL A 58 6.22 4.93 -1.57
CA VAL A 58 7.58 5.29 -1.96
C VAL A 58 8.20 6.23 -0.93
N LEU A 59 9.42 5.91 -0.53
CA LEU A 59 10.28 6.73 0.32
C LEU A 59 11.28 7.49 -0.57
N PHE A 60 11.22 8.82 -0.50
CA PHE A 60 12.16 9.72 -1.17
C PHE A 60 13.47 9.86 -0.38
N PRO A 61 14.59 10.24 -1.03
CA PRO A 61 15.89 10.43 -0.36
C PRO A 61 15.86 11.45 0.78
N THR A 62 14.97 12.44 0.67
CA THR A 62 14.74 13.51 1.65
C THR A 62 13.86 13.08 2.83
N GLY A 63 13.30 11.87 2.80
CA GLY A 63 12.54 11.26 3.90
C GLY A 63 11.02 11.41 3.80
N GLU A 64 10.51 11.97 2.71
CA GLU A 64 9.09 11.98 2.40
C GLU A 64 8.60 10.59 2.01
N LEU A 65 7.44 10.23 2.56
CA LEU A 65 6.78 8.96 2.33
C LEU A 65 5.44 9.28 1.68
N GLU A 66 5.26 8.83 0.46
CA GLU A 66 4.06 9.07 -0.34
C GLU A 66 3.53 7.78 -0.91
N ARG A 67 2.32 7.81 -1.49
CA ARG A 67 1.72 6.66 -2.17
C ARG A 67 1.74 6.88 -3.68
N PHE A 68 1.90 5.81 -4.46
CA PHE A 68 1.70 5.87 -5.90
C PHE A 68 0.22 6.05 -6.20
N SER A 69 -0.11 7.09 -6.96
CA SER A 69 -1.48 7.58 -7.11
C SER A 69 -1.94 7.63 -8.56
N ASN A 70 -1.00 7.62 -9.51
CA ASN A 70 -1.32 7.46 -10.91
C ASN A 70 -0.18 6.76 -11.65
N ASP A 71 -0.55 5.83 -12.53
CA ASP A 71 0.37 5.16 -13.43
C ASP A 71 0.43 5.89 -14.76
N GLN A 72 1.58 6.46 -15.07
CA GLN A 72 1.87 7.00 -16.39
C GLN A 72 2.88 6.08 -17.10
N ARG A 73 2.77 5.98 -18.43
CA ARG A 73 3.68 5.15 -19.24
C ARG A 73 5.17 5.42 -18.97
N ALA A 74 5.52 6.66 -18.61
CA ALA A 74 6.90 7.07 -18.34
C ALA A 74 7.31 7.00 -16.85
N GLY A 75 6.38 6.79 -15.91
CA GLY A 75 6.65 6.92 -14.48
C GLY A 75 5.40 6.83 -13.61
N LEU A 76 5.59 6.86 -12.30
CA LEU A 76 4.50 6.82 -11.33
C LEU A 76 4.37 8.16 -10.63
N GLN A 77 3.20 8.79 -10.70
CA GLN A 77 2.92 9.97 -9.89
C GLN A 77 2.57 9.55 -8.47
N THR A 78 2.95 10.40 -7.52
CA THR A 78 2.72 10.16 -6.10
C THR A 78 1.76 11.18 -5.53
N SER A 79 1.19 10.88 -4.36
CA SER A 79 0.53 11.88 -3.54
C SER A 79 0.81 11.61 -2.07
N PRO A 80 0.95 12.67 -1.24
CA PRO A 80 1.15 12.50 0.19
C PRO A 80 -0.13 12.02 0.89
N SER A 81 -1.29 12.29 0.31
CA SER A 81 -2.60 11.85 0.82
C SER A 81 -3.53 11.51 -0.33
N GLY A 82 -4.62 10.82 -0.03
CA GLY A 82 -5.66 10.47 -0.99
C GLY A 82 -6.51 9.31 -0.53
N SER A 83 -7.64 9.13 -1.19
CA SER A 83 -8.49 7.94 -1.02
C SER A 83 -8.26 6.99 -2.20
N PHE A 84 -8.12 5.70 -1.92
CA PHE A 84 -7.77 4.69 -2.91
C PHE A 84 -8.85 3.61 -2.98
N TYR A 85 -9.46 3.47 -4.15
CA TYR A 85 -10.37 2.37 -4.43
C TYR A 85 -9.56 1.13 -4.79
N LEU A 86 -9.93 -0.04 -4.27
CA LEU A 86 -9.30 -1.31 -4.64
C LEU A 86 -10.30 -2.20 -5.38
N SER A 87 -9.92 -2.64 -6.57
CA SER A 87 -10.74 -3.55 -7.38
C SER A 87 -10.40 -5.02 -7.10
N ARG A 88 -11.32 -5.93 -7.47
CA ARG A 88 -11.12 -7.38 -7.35
C ARG A 88 -9.93 -7.94 -8.14
N SER A 89 -9.39 -7.19 -9.09
CA SER A 89 -8.16 -7.56 -9.80
C SER A 89 -6.87 -7.24 -9.03
N GLY A 90 -6.98 -6.65 -7.83
CA GLY A 90 -5.84 -6.26 -6.99
C GLY A 90 -5.23 -4.90 -7.35
N TYR A 91 -5.65 -4.31 -8.48
CA TYR A 91 -5.25 -2.95 -8.87
C TYR A 91 -6.08 -1.91 -8.11
N GLY A 92 -5.38 -0.92 -7.56
CA GLY A 92 -5.98 0.25 -6.94
C GLY A 92 -6.17 1.39 -7.92
N SER A 93 -6.99 2.38 -7.57
CA SER A 93 -7.07 3.66 -8.28
C SER A 93 -7.24 4.79 -7.27
N LEU A 94 -6.69 5.97 -7.58
CA LEU A 94 -6.91 7.16 -6.77
C LEU A 94 -8.35 7.65 -6.99
N SER A 95 -9.15 7.66 -5.94
CA SER A 95 -10.50 8.21 -5.96
C SER A 95 -10.51 9.73 -5.78
N CYS A 96 -9.61 10.26 -4.95
CA CYS A 96 -9.42 11.68 -4.76
C CYS A 96 -8.02 11.99 -4.21
N GLY A 97 -7.45 13.12 -4.61
CA GLY A 97 -6.13 13.59 -4.19
C GLY A 97 -5.49 14.47 -5.25
N ALA A 98 -4.46 15.22 -4.87
CA ALA A 98 -3.63 15.95 -5.82
C ALA A 98 -2.39 15.14 -6.16
N LEU A 99 -1.91 15.28 -7.39
CA LEU A 99 -0.81 14.49 -7.94
C LEU A 99 0.47 15.31 -7.99
N ASN A 100 1.56 14.72 -7.49
CA ASN A 100 2.91 15.23 -7.68
C ASN A 100 3.43 14.90 -9.10
N PRO A 101 4.56 15.49 -9.50
CA PRO A 101 5.27 15.10 -10.71
C PRO A 101 5.59 13.60 -10.73
N SER A 102 5.77 13.07 -11.94
CA SER A 102 6.02 11.64 -12.15
C SER A 102 7.41 11.25 -11.67
N THR A 103 7.48 10.19 -10.87
CA THR A 103 8.73 9.53 -10.47
C THR A 103 9.10 8.47 -11.51
N PRO A 104 10.28 8.54 -12.14
CA PRO A 104 10.72 7.54 -13.12
C PRO A 104 10.77 6.12 -12.54
N ARG A 105 10.27 5.12 -13.29
CA ARG A 105 10.21 3.72 -12.82
C ARG A 105 11.60 3.11 -12.60
N ASP A 106 12.54 3.47 -13.45
CA ASP A 106 13.94 3.04 -13.40
C ASP A 106 14.69 3.58 -12.16
N ALA A 107 14.17 4.64 -11.52
CA ALA A 107 14.66 5.14 -10.24
C ALA A 107 14.12 4.37 -9.02
N LEU A 108 13.07 3.54 -9.19
CA LEU A 108 12.43 2.81 -8.10
C LEU A 108 13.17 1.51 -7.75
N ARG A 109 13.26 1.21 -6.46
CA ARG A 109 13.78 -0.06 -5.94
C ARG A 109 12.81 -0.63 -4.93
N SER A 110 12.43 -1.89 -5.11
CA SER A 110 11.60 -2.62 -4.15
C SER A 110 12.36 -2.84 -2.84
N THR A 111 11.63 -2.85 -1.74
CA THR A 111 12.14 -3.31 -0.44
C THR A 111 11.30 -4.50 0.03
N ASP A 112 11.79 -5.24 1.02
CA ASP A 112 11.02 -6.32 1.66
C ASP A 112 10.02 -5.81 2.71
N ILE A 113 9.95 -4.48 2.89
CA ILE A 113 9.10 -3.85 3.90
C ILE A 113 7.70 -3.63 3.34
N ARG A 114 6.70 -3.90 4.19
CA ARG A 114 5.30 -3.55 3.94
C ARG A 114 4.75 -2.63 5.03
N LEU A 115 3.88 -1.71 4.66
CA LEU A 115 3.16 -0.80 5.55
C LEU A 115 1.66 -0.95 5.35
N PRO A 116 0.82 -0.76 6.40
CA PRO A 116 -0.62 -0.78 6.24
C PRO A 116 -1.08 0.38 5.34
N GLY A 117 -1.72 0.05 4.22
CA GLY A 117 -2.30 1.01 3.30
C GLY A 117 -3.82 0.97 3.36
N LYS A 118 -4.44 2.13 3.52
CA LYS A 118 -5.91 2.28 3.52
C LYS A 118 -6.47 2.22 2.11
N PHE A 119 -7.53 1.44 1.92
CA PHE A 119 -8.31 1.35 0.70
C PHE A 119 -9.80 1.28 1.02
N TRP A 120 -10.61 1.37 -0.02
CA TRP A 120 -12.03 1.09 0.06
C TRP A 120 -12.54 0.39 -1.20
N PHE A 121 -13.68 -0.28 -1.10
CA PHE A 121 -14.46 -0.75 -2.24
C PHE A 121 -15.96 -0.51 -2.01
N PHE A 122 -16.77 -0.76 -3.03
CA PHE A 122 -18.23 -0.71 -2.88
C PHE A 122 -18.77 -2.00 -2.25
N HIS A 123 -19.58 -1.87 -1.21
CA HIS A 123 -20.33 -2.95 -0.58
C HIS A 123 -21.01 -3.81 -1.65
N HIS A 124 -20.73 -5.12 -1.65
CA HIS A 124 -21.20 -6.09 -2.64
C HIS A 124 -20.81 -5.80 -4.10
N CYS A 125 -19.77 -5.00 -4.34
CA CYS A 125 -19.40 -4.46 -5.66
C CYS A 125 -20.50 -3.61 -6.32
N VAL A 126 -21.43 -3.03 -5.54
CA VAL A 126 -22.52 -2.20 -6.08
C VAL A 126 -22.27 -0.72 -5.78
N ALA A 127 -22.04 0.06 -6.84
CA ALA A 127 -21.82 1.50 -6.73
C ALA A 127 -23.05 2.22 -6.16
N GLY A 128 -22.83 3.09 -5.17
CA GLY A 128 -23.89 3.91 -4.58
C GLY A 128 -23.42 4.74 -3.38
N PRO A 129 -24.15 5.81 -3.03
CA PRO A 129 -23.83 6.64 -1.88
C PRO A 129 -23.92 5.82 -0.58
N GLY A 130 -22.98 6.04 0.34
CA GLY A 130 -22.95 5.34 1.63
C GLY A 130 -22.58 3.87 1.57
N ARG A 131 -22.19 3.34 0.40
CA ARG A 131 -21.78 1.93 0.21
C ARG A 131 -20.28 1.73 0.27
N GLY A 132 -19.52 2.69 0.80
CA GLY A 132 -18.07 2.58 0.91
C GLY A 132 -17.68 1.66 2.06
N VAL A 133 -16.96 0.59 1.75
CA VAL A 133 -16.36 -0.33 2.73
C VAL A 133 -14.88 -0.01 2.81
N TYR A 134 -14.39 0.40 3.98
CA TYR A 134 -13.01 0.83 4.21
C TYR A 134 -12.22 -0.24 4.94
N PHE A 135 -10.97 -0.46 4.54
CA PHE A 135 -10.11 -1.48 5.13
C PHE A 135 -8.64 -1.15 4.89
N GLU A 136 -7.76 -1.92 5.52
CA GLU A 136 -6.31 -1.81 5.37
C GLU A 136 -5.73 -3.12 4.86
N ILE A 137 -4.72 -3.04 3.98
CA ILE A 137 -3.93 -4.18 3.54
C ILE A 137 -2.44 -3.81 3.52
N PRO A 138 -1.52 -4.78 3.69
CA PRO A 138 -0.10 -4.53 3.60
C PRO A 138 0.31 -4.12 2.18
N CYS A 139 0.75 -2.87 2.04
CA CYS A 139 1.30 -2.29 0.83
C CYS A 139 2.81 -2.37 0.81
N ARG A 140 3.38 -2.59 -0.37
CA ARG A 140 4.84 -2.64 -0.55
C ARG A 140 5.43 -1.25 -0.39
N VAL A 141 6.65 -1.20 0.13
CA VAL A 141 7.44 0.04 0.20
C VAL A 141 8.56 -0.01 -0.83
N PHE A 142 8.66 1.05 -1.63
CA PHE A 142 9.73 1.28 -2.57
C PHE A 142 10.61 2.42 -2.08
N THR A 143 11.88 2.44 -2.49
CA THR A 143 12.74 3.62 -2.38
C THR A 143 12.98 4.19 -3.77
N THR A 144 13.30 5.48 -3.86
CA THR A 144 13.65 6.13 -5.13
C THR A 144 14.91 6.96 -4.99
N SER A 145 15.68 7.10 -6.07
CA SER A 145 16.77 8.07 -6.18
C SER A 145 16.32 9.41 -6.77
N ALA A 146 15.06 9.54 -7.17
CA ALA A 146 14.53 10.78 -7.73
C ALA A 146 14.45 11.89 -6.67
N SER A 147 14.71 13.13 -7.09
CA SER A 147 14.56 14.30 -6.23
C SER A 147 13.09 14.53 -5.86
N TYR A 148 12.83 14.85 -4.60
CA TYR A 148 11.51 15.28 -4.16
C TYR A 148 11.32 16.76 -4.45
N THR A 149 10.27 17.11 -5.19
CA THR A 149 9.97 18.50 -5.59
C THR A 149 8.95 19.20 -4.69
N GLY A 150 8.51 18.55 -3.61
CA GLY A 150 7.48 19.09 -2.73
C GLY A 150 6.05 18.89 -3.27
N PHE A 151 5.09 18.81 -2.35
CA PHE A 151 3.67 18.82 -2.68
C PHE A 151 3.24 20.27 -2.90
N LEU A 152 3.05 20.65 -4.17
CA LEU A 152 2.73 22.04 -4.56
C LEU A 152 3.73 23.07 -3.99
N GLY A 153 5.01 22.69 -3.85
CA GLY A 153 6.06 23.55 -3.28
C GLY A 153 6.01 23.70 -1.76
N THR A 154 5.23 22.88 -1.06
CA THR A 154 5.13 22.89 0.41
C THR A 154 5.39 21.51 1.02
N THR A 155 5.77 21.50 2.29
CA THR A 155 5.92 20.27 3.06
C THR A 155 4.55 19.82 3.57
N PHE A 156 4.07 18.68 3.08
CA PHE A 156 2.87 18.05 3.62
C PHE A 156 3.20 17.31 4.93
N SER A 157 2.39 17.52 5.97
CA SER A 157 2.51 16.80 7.23
C SER A 157 1.14 16.41 7.76
N SER A 158 0.97 15.15 8.12
CA SER A 158 -0.19 14.65 8.85
C SER A 158 0.28 13.69 9.96
N PRO A 159 -0.45 13.59 11.08
CA PRO A 159 -0.10 12.66 12.16
C PRO A 159 0.03 11.21 11.68
N GLU A 160 -0.83 10.81 10.75
CA GLU A 160 -0.82 9.48 10.13
C GLU A 160 0.48 9.19 9.37
N ILE A 161 0.92 10.11 8.51
CA ILE A 161 2.17 9.94 7.75
C ILE A 161 3.37 9.93 8.71
N GLN A 162 3.36 10.76 9.76
CA GLN A 162 4.44 10.76 10.75
C GLN A 162 4.51 9.41 11.49
N ALA A 163 3.37 8.83 11.85
CA ALA A 163 3.31 7.50 12.45
C ALA A 163 3.84 6.42 11.50
N LEU A 164 3.43 6.45 10.22
CA LEU A 164 3.93 5.52 9.21
C LEU A 164 5.45 5.66 8.97
N LYS A 165 5.96 6.89 8.93
CA LYS A 165 7.40 7.16 8.82
C LYS A 165 8.18 6.65 10.03
N ALA A 166 7.64 6.84 11.24
CA ALA A 166 8.26 6.30 12.46
C ALA A 166 8.30 4.77 12.43
N HIS A 167 7.20 4.13 12.03
CA HIS A 167 7.13 2.68 11.85
C HIS A 167 8.12 2.18 10.80
N LEU A 168 8.18 2.82 9.63
CA LEU A 168 9.13 2.49 8.57
C LEU A 168 10.59 2.58 9.05
N ARG A 169 10.95 3.62 9.80
CA ARG A 169 12.30 3.76 10.37
C ARG A 169 12.64 2.63 11.32
N ALA A 170 11.69 2.20 12.15
CA ALA A 170 11.89 1.06 13.05
C ALA A 170 12.14 -0.24 12.26
N LEU A 171 11.33 -0.49 11.21
CA LEU A 171 11.49 -1.66 10.34
C LEU A 171 12.83 -1.65 9.60
N MET A 172 13.19 -0.53 8.96
CA MET A 172 14.48 -0.40 8.24
C MET A 172 15.70 -0.57 9.16
N SER A 173 15.59 -0.17 10.43
CA SER A 173 16.66 -0.34 11.42
C SER A 173 16.82 -1.81 11.84
N ALA A 174 15.72 -2.58 11.87
CA ALA A 174 15.74 -4.01 12.18
C ALA A 174 16.28 -4.87 11.02
N THR A 175 16.11 -4.42 9.76
CA THR A 175 16.55 -5.17 8.57
C THR A 175 18.03 -4.96 8.21
N LYS A 176 18.76 -4.05 8.86
CA LYS A 176 20.23 -3.99 8.73
C LYS A 176 20.87 -5.03 9.67
N PRO A 177 21.29 -6.22 9.20
CA PRO A 177 22.24 -7.01 9.97
C PRO A 177 23.52 -6.18 10.14
N GLY A 178 24.14 -6.28 11.31
CA GLY A 178 25.40 -5.60 11.61
C GLY A 178 26.45 -5.81 10.52
N SER A 179 27.23 -4.75 10.31
CA SER A 179 28.37 -4.63 9.39
C SER A 179 29.28 -5.85 9.33
#